data_AF-A0A7S3GVA8-F1
#
_entry.id   AF-A0A7S3GVA8-F1
#
_cell.length_a   1.000
_cell.length_b   1.000
_cell.length_c   1.000
_cell.angle_alpha   90.00
_cell.angle_beta   90.00
_cell.angle_gamma   90.00
#
_symmetry.space_group_name_H-M   'P 1'
#
loop_
_entity.id
_entity.type
_entity.pdbx_description
1 polymer ?
#
loop_
_entity_poly.entity_id
_entity_poly.type
_entity_poly.pdbx_seq_one_letter_code
_entity_poly.pdbx_strand_id
1 'polypeptide(L)'
;MVHSLLLVVLSALVCASLVSSQEYYYCADVSVAAGGGVSTTSQGYFSMKIGEGYSKYAFSVDLSAVDNCDFSVYPTVAYHIHTNTFVNSCTDTNGHYDPSLACSEKSQAHATSCTQLSRTSASGYVYTCAATAGTVTYSTPTGGCEVGDLSGKLGKITLPASKVAASSQVYTDYVPPYNYNYGQSTTGVTSGWASIVFHCGDAAGTRIACGNFALTTQSGTASCGNFDADAWVQNESCDNNDDNADLSEAGFDALVAVVVVGWVLVAVLFVYACFCRGPLSGDAKPMMNSNSA
;
A
#
# COMPACT_ATOMS: atom_id res chain seq x y z
N MET A 1 6.68 46.97 0.17
CA MET A 1 7.81 46.01 0.26
C MET A 1 7.66 45.02 1.41
N VAL A 2 7.40 45.44 2.66
CA VAL A 2 7.32 44.52 3.82
C VAL A 2 6.20 43.45 3.70
N HIS A 3 5.04 43.81 3.14
CA HIS A 3 3.93 42.86 2.93
C HIS A 3 4.22 41.82 1.84
N SER A 4 5.01 42.15 0.83
CA SER A 4 5.39 41.23 -0.25
C SER A 4 6.40 40.19 0.21
N LEU A 5 7.32 40.57 1.12
CA LEU A 5 8.28 39.64 1.71
C LEU A 5 7.59 38.62 2.65
N LEU A 6 6.61 39.07 3.42
CA LEU A 6 5.85 38.20 4.33
C LEU A 6 5.03 37.15 3.56
N LEU A 7 4.44 37.52 2.41
CA LEU A 7 3.68 36.60 1.56
C LEU A 7 4.57 35.51 0.95
N VAL A 8 5.77 35.88 0.48
CA VAL A 8 6.77 34.94 -0.07
C VAL A 8 7.27 33.98 0.99
N VAL A 9 7.49 34.46 2.22
CA VAL A 9 7.90 33.63 3.36
C VAL A 9 6.78 32.67 3.79
N LEU A 10 5.51 33.11 3.78
CA LEU A 10 4.38 32.22 4.07
C LEU A 10 4.21 31.15 2.99
N SER A 11 4.32 31.49 1.70
CA SER A 11 4.24 30.50 0.61
C SER A 11 5.39 29.49 0.68
N ALA A 12 6.59 29.92 1.06
CA ALA A 12 7.72 29.01 1.25
C ALA A 12 7.54 28.10 2.48
N LEU A 13 6.92 28.58 3.57
CA LEU A 13 6.60 27.76 4.73
C LEU A 13 5.49 26.72 4.44
N VAL A 14 4.48 27.09 3.64
CA VAL A 14 3.38 26.18 3.25
C VAL A 14 3.84 25.11 2.24
N CYS A 15 4.87 25.40 1.43
CA CYS A 15 5.50 24.38 0.59
C CYS A 15 6.52 23.51 1.34
N ALA A 16 7.01 23.98 2.49
CA ALA A 16 7.92 23.22 3.35
C ALA A 16 7.18 22.30 4.35
N SER A 17 5.86 22.42 4.50
CA SER A 17 5.02 21.30 4.96
C SER A 17 4.88 20.26 3.83
N LEU A 18 6.04 19.84 3.33
CA LEU A 18 6.22 18.58 2.62
C LEU A 18 5.54 17.54 3.49
N VAL A 19 4.46 16.98 2.96
CA VAL A 19 3.79 15.83 3.54
C VAL A 19 4.88 14.76 3.60
N SER A 20 5.47 14.54 4.78
CA SER A 20 6.35 13.39 4.93
C SER A 20 5.40 12.20 4.86
N SER A 21 5.40 11.50 3.73
CA SER A 21 4.61 10.30 3.60
C SER A 21 5.08 9.33 4.68
N GLN A 22 4.20 9.07 5.64
CA GLN A 22 4.57 8.26 6.79
C GLN A 22 4.53 6.80 6.37
N GLU A 23 5.70 6.20 6.21
CA GLU A 23 5.83 4.79 5.89
C GLU A 23 5.87 3.95 7.17
N TYR A 24 5.15 2.83 7.14
CA TYR A 24 5.12 1.85 8.22
C TYR A 24 5.65 0.52 7.74
N TYR A 25 6.55 -0.07 8.52
CA TYR A 25 7.20 -1.32 8.19
C TYR A 25 6.76 -2.40 9.16
N TYR A 26 6.35 -3.53 8.61
CA TYR A 26 5.86 -4.68 9.35
C TYR A 26 6.62 -5.92 8.92
N CYS A 27 6.89 -6.78 9.88
CA CYS A 27 7.42 -8.09 9.57
C CYS A 27 6.80 -9.17 10.42
N ALA A 28 6.60 -10.34 9.83
CA ALA A 28 6.06 -11.51 10.48
C ALA A 28 7.02 -12.69 10.29
N ASP A 29 7.52 -13.24 11.39
CA ASP A 29 8.20 -14.53 11.39
C ASP A 29 7.17 -15.64 11.16
N VAL A 30 7.30 -16.34 10.04
CA VAL A 30 6.30 -17.31 9.58
C VAL A 30 6.65 -18.68 10.14
N SER A 31 5.71 -19.28 10.87
CA SER A 31 5.84 -20.59 11.45
C SER A 31 4.86 -21.57 10.81
N VAL A 32 5.34 -22.77 10.49
CA VAL A 32 4.54 -23.83 9.86
C VAL A 32 3.65 -24.52 10.89
N ALA A 33 2.41 -24.80 10.51
CA ALA A 33 1.51 -25.67 11.25
C ALA A 33 1.81 -27.13 10.91
N ALA A 34 2.44 -27.87 11.83
CA ALA A 34 2.72 -29.30 11.68
C ALA A 34 1.90 -30.07 12.73
N GLY A 35 1.18 -31.11 12.31
CA GLY A 35 0.40 -31.95 13.24
C GLY A 35 -0.68 -31.20 14.05
N GLY A 36 -1.21 -30.08 13.55
CA GLY A 36 -2.27 -29.31 14.19
C GLY A 36 -1.81 -28.22 15.18
N GLY A 37 -0.51 -28.02 15.37
CA GLY A 37 0.07 -26.92 16.14
C GLY A 37 1.10 -26.13 15.34
N VAL A 38 1.38 -24.88 15.73
CA VAL A 38 2.38 -24.04 15.06
C VAL A 38 3.78 -24.31 15.65
N SER A 39 4.76 -24.59 14.79
CA SER A 39 6.16 -24.74 15.17
C SER A 39 6.66 -23.51 15.93
N THR A 40 7.45 -23.69 16.99
CA THR A 40 8.12 -22.58 17.68
C THR A 40 9.35 -22.06 16.94
N THR A 41 9.79 -22.78 15.91
CA THR A 41 10.90 -22.37 15.03
C THR A 41 10.32 -21.66 13.82
N SER A 42 10.76 -20.42 13.59
CA SER A 42 10.47 -19.66 12.37
C SER A 42 10.99 -20.42 11.15
N GLN A 43 10.13 -20.59 10.15
CA GLN A 43 10.42 -21.24 8.87
C GLN A 43 10.48 -20.22 7.74
N GLY A 44 10.58 -18.93 8.06
CA GLY A 44 10.60 -17.88 7.05
C GLY A 44 10.08 -16.54 7.55
N TYR A 45 9.81 -15.64 6.62
CA TYR A 45 9.27 -14.32 6.91
C TYR A 45 8.26 -13.86 5.86
N PHE A 46 7.44 -12.90 6.27
CA PHE A 46 6.64 -12.05 5.40
C PHE A 46 6.84 -10.59 5.81
N SER A 47 7.34 -9.78 4.90
CA SER A 47 7.61 -8.36 5.10
C SER A 47 6.57 -7.51 4.35
N MET A 48 6.13 -6.44 4.98
CA MET A 48 5.17 -5.50 4.43
C MET A 48 5.61 -4.06 4.71
N LYS A 49 5.54 -3.21 3.68
CA LYS A 49 5.62 -1.75 3.83
C LYS A 49 4.25 -1.16 3.49
N ILE A 50 3.75 -0.25 4.31
CA ILE A 50 2.53 0.52 4.04
C ILE A 50 2.94 1.98 3.87
N GLY A 51 2.67 2.53 2.69
CA GLY A 51 2.83 3.96 2.36
C GLY A 51 1.48 4.63 2.16
N GLU A 52 1.48 5.83 1.60
CA GLU A 52 0.25 6.55 1.28
C GLU A 52 -0.41 5.93 0.04
N GLY A 53 -1.56 5.26 0.24
CA GLY A 53 -2.33 4.66 -0.87
C GLY A 53 -1.74 3.37 -1.45
N TYR A 54 -0.61 2.87 -0.96
CA TYR A 54 -0.04 1.61 -1.41
C TYR A 54 0.56 0.78 -0.27
N SER A 55 0.76 -0.50 -0.56
CA SER A 55 1.59 -1.38 0.22
C SER A 55 2.48 -2.18 -0.70
N LYS A 56 3.59 -2.65 -0.17
CA LYS A 56 4.51 -3.52 -0.87
C LYS A 56 4.79 -4.75 -0.01
N TYR A 57 5.03 -5.89 -0.66
CA TYR A 57 5.22 -7.17 0.02
C TYR A 57 6.41 -7.95 -0.54
N ALA A 58 7.08 -8.69 0.34
CA ALA A 58 8.05 -9.72 0.01
C ALA A 58 8.02 -10.81 1.08
N PHE A 59 8.41 -12.03 0.72
CA PHE A 59 8.37 -13.17 1.61
C PHE A 59 9.39 -14.24 1.23
N SER A 60 9.76 -15.06 2.20
CA SER A 60 10.47 -16.31 2.01
C SER A 60 9.98 -17.30 3.06
N VAL A 61 9.40 -18.42 2.66
CA VAL A 61 8.77 -19.39 3.57
C VAL A 61 9.14 -20.81 3.14
N ASP A 62 9.67 -21.58 4.08
CA ASP A 62 9.91 -23.02 3.96
C ASP A 62 8.68 -23.79 4.44
N LEU A 63 7.97 -24.41 3.50
CA LEU A 63 6.79 -25.24 3.75
C LEU A 63 7.12 -26.74 3.68
N SER A 64 8.40 -27.12 3.71
CA SER A 64 8.82 -28.52 3.60
C SER A 64 8.32 -29.40 4.73
N ALA A 65 8.14 -28.81 5.92
CA ALA A 65 7.62 -29.48 7.12
C ALA A 65 6.09 -29.58 7.18
N VAL A 66 5.34 -28.98 6.23
CA VAL A 66 3.89 -29.09 6.16
C VAL A 66 3.50 -30.52 5.75
N ASP A 67 2.73 -31.19 6.60
CA ASP A 67 2.24 -32.55 6.41
C ASP A 67 0.72 -32.64 6.16
N ASN A 68 -0.02 -31.58 6.47
CA ASN A 68 -1.48 -31.49 6.31
C ASN A 68 -1.92 -30.91 4.96
N CYS A 69 -1.02 -30.82 3.98
CA CYS A 69 -1.33 -30.39 2.61
C CYS A 69 -0.56 -31.25 1.60
N ASP A 70 -1.29 -31.87 0.68
CA ASP A 70 -0.69 -32.63 -0.42
C ASP A 70 -0.31 -31.68 -1.57
N PHE A 71 0.91 -31.15 -1.51
CA PHE A 71 1.43 -30.26 -2.55
C PHE A 71 1.66 -30.95 -3.90
N SER A 72 1.59 -32.29 -3.99
CA SER A 72 1.65 -32.97 -5.29
C SER A 72 0.34 -32.84 -6.06
N VAL A 73 -0.78 -32.70 -5.35
CA VAL A 73 -2.11 -32.47 -5.90
C VAL A 73 -2.45 -30.98 -5.94
N TYR A 74 -2.05 -30.24 -4.90
CA TYR A 74 -2.34 -28.81 -4.73
C TYR A 74 -1.04 -28.00 -4.67
N PRO A 75 -0.35 -27.77 -5.81
CA PRO A 75 0.98 -27.13 -5.81
C PRO A 75 0.94 -25.62 -5.55
N THR A 76 -0.23 -25.06 -5.24
CA THR A 76 -0.40 -23.62 -5.02
C THR A 76 -0.73 -23.32 -3.57
N VAL A 77 -0.24 -22.20 -3.07
CA VAL A 77 -0.48 -21.69 -1.73
C VAL A 77 -1.13 -20.32 -1.83
N ALA A 78 -2.27 -20.18 -1.18
CA ALA A 78 -2.90 -18.88 -0.98
C ALA A 78 -2.38 -18.23 0.31
N TYR A 79 -2.44 -16.91 0.41
CA TYR A 79 -1.96 -16.14 1.54
C TYR A 79 -2.79 -14.88 1.72
N HIS A 80 -3.15 -14.59 2.97
CA HIS A 80 -4.05 -13.49 3.32
C HIS A 80 -3.61 -12.83 4.61
N ILE A 81 -3.95 -11.55 4.77
CA ILE A 81 -3.84 -10.83 6.03
C ILE A 81 -5.09 -11.12 6.86
N HIS A 82 -4.87 -11.51 8.11
CA HIS A 82 -5.90 -11.92 9.05
C HIS A 82 -6.06 -10.92 10.19
N THR A 83 -7.25 -10.99 10.79
CA THR A 83 -7.72 -10.00 11.76
C THR A 83 -7.02 -10.08 13.11
N ASN A 84 -6.75 -11.29 13.61
CA ASN A 84 -6.15 -11.51 14.94
C ASN A 84 -4.70 -12.00 14.86
N THR A 85 -3.96 -11.83 15.94
CA THR A 85 -2.72 -12.57 16.18
C THR A 85 -3.04 -14.04 16.45
N PHE A 86 -2.09 -14.94 16.19
CA PHE A 86 -2.14 -16.30 16.71
C PHE A 86 -1.34 -16.45 18.00
N VAL A 87 -1.75 -17.40 18.84
CA VAL A 87 -1.00 -17.78 20.07
C VAL A 87 -0.54 -19.22 19.97
N ASN A 88 -1.44 -20.14 19.60
CA ASN A 88 -1.14 -21.58 19.57
C ASN A 88 -1.34 -22.18 18.19
N SER A 89 -2.28 -21.63 17.42
CA SER A 89 -2.71 -22.18 16.14
C SER A 89 -2.99 -21.09 15.12
N CYS A 90 -2.71 -21.34 13.85
CA CYS A 90 -3.12 -20.44 12.78
C CYS A 90 -4.64 -20.26 12.71
N THR A 91 -5.46 -21.11 13.35
CA THR A 91 -6.91 -20.91 13.50
C THR A 91 -7.27 -19.71 14.36
N ASP A 92 -6.40 -19.31 15.30
CA ASP A 92 -6.62 -18.22 16.25
C ASP A 92 -6.72 -16.85 15.54
N THR A 93 -6.15 -16.75 14.33
CA THR A 93 -6.12 -15.50 13.55
C THR A 93 -7.48 -15.08 13.01
N ASN A 94 -8.53 -15.91 13.18
CA ASN A 94 -9.90 -15.64 12.74
C ASN A 94 -9.97 -15.43 11.21
N GLY A 95 -10.93 -14.65 10.70
CA GLY A 95 -11.14 -14.40 9.26
C GLY A 95 -10.14 -13.43 8.63
N HIS A 96 -10.29 -13.24 7.33
CA HIS A 96 -9.51 -12.28 6.55
C HIS A 96 -9.83 -10.84 6.97
N TYR A 97 -8.85 -9.95 6.84
CA TYR A 97 -9.04 -8.52 7.06
C TYR A 97 -9.89 -7.92 5.92
N ASP A 98 -11.13 -7.55 6.22
CA ASP A 98 -12.09 -7.03 5.23
C ASP A 98 -12.82 -5.76 5.75
N PRO A 99 -12.14 -4.60 5.81
CA PRO A 99 -12.76 -3.34 6.22
C PRO A 99 -13.67 -2.76 5.12
N SER A 100 -13.55 -3.23 3.87
CA SER A 100 -14.34 -2.76 2.71
C SER A 100 -15.63 -3.56 2.49
N LEU A 101 -15.86 -4.58 3.33
CA LEU A 101 -17.01 -5.48 3.25
C LEU A 101 -17.12 -6.13 1.87
N ALA A 102 -16.00 -6.57 1.31
CA ALA A 102 -16.02 -7.35 0.07
C ALA A 102 -16.72 -8.70 0.25
N CYS A 103 -16.87 -9.19 1.49
CA CYS A 103 -17.80 -10.27 1.83
C CYS A 103 -17.51 -11.59 1.11
N SER A 104 -16.25 -12.01 1.14
CA SER A 104 -15.91 -13.40 0.87
C SER A 104 -16.50 -14.32 1.95
N GLU A 105 -16.45 -15.64 1.72
CA GLU A 105 -16.83 -16.63 2.74
C GLU A 105 -15.95 -16.57 4.00
N LYS A 106 -14.81 -15.87 3.94
CA LYS A 106 -13.83 -15.73 5.02
C LYS A 106 -13.91 -14.37 5.73
N SER A 107 -14.80 -13.47 5.32
CA SER A 107 -15.10 -12.20 6.03
C SER A 107 -15.97 -12.41 7.28
N GLN A 108 -15.78 -13.51 8.02
CA GLN A 108 -16.73 -14.01 9.03
C GLN A 108 -17.05 -13.01 10.16
N ALA A 109 -16.11 -12.10 10.46
CA ALA A 109 -16.35 -11.01 11.42
C ALA A 109 -17.50 -10.07 11.02
N HIS A 110 -17.92 -10.11 9.75
CA HIS A 110 -18.89 -9.19 9.15
C HIS A 110 -20.12 -9.89 8.56
N ALA A 111 -20.41 -11.14 8.94
CA ALA A 111 -21.51 -11.93 8.35
C ALA A 111 -22.86 -11.19 8.33
N THR A 112 -23.18 -10.44 9.40
CA THR A 112 -24.39 -9.61 9.47
C THR A 112 -24.36 -8.44 8.47
N SER A 113 -23.25 -7.71 8.40
CA SER A 113 -23.07 -6.59 7.46
C SER A 113 -23.12 -7.07 6.01
N CYS A 114 -22.49 -8.21 5.71
CA CYS A 114 -22.55 -8.84 4.39
C CYS A 114 -23.97 -9.24 3.98
N THR A 115 -24.75 -9.76 4.93
CA THR A 115 -26.16 -10.08 4.71
C THR A 115 -26.98 -8.81 4.45
N GLN A 116 -26.77 -7.74 5.24
CA GLN A 116 -27.45 -6.45 5.04
C GLN A 116 -27.14 -5.82 3.68
N LEU A 117 -25.94 -6.04 3.15
CA LEU A 117 -25.53 -5.59 1.82
C LEU A 117 -25.95 -6.54 0.68
N SER A 118 -26.65 -7.65 0.99
CA SER A 118 -26.95 -8.72 0.02
C SER A 118 -25.71 -9.30 -0.67
N ARG A 119 -24.56 -9.26 0.01
CA ARG A 119 -23.28 -9.83 -0.45
C ARG A 119 -23.07 -11.22 0.16
N THR A 120 -24.00 -12.13 -0.12
CA THR A 120 -23.92 -13.53 0.33
C THR A 120 -24.20 -14.48 -0.83
N SER A 121 -23.66 -15.69 -0.76
CA SER A 121 -23.94 -16.73 -1.77
C SER A 121 -25.45 -17.04 -1.88
N ALA A 122 -26.19 -16.96 -0.77
CA ALA A 122 -27.65 -17.11 -0.75
C ALA A 122 -28.38 -16.02 -1.56
N SER A 123 -27.78 -14.83 -1.68
CA SER A 123 -28.27 -13.73 -2.53
C SER A 123 -27.76 -13.81 -3.97
N GLY A 124 -27.02 -14.85 -4.34
CA GLY A 124 -26.36 -14.96 -5.65
C GLY A 124 -25.13 -14.08 -5.82
N TYR A 125 -24.62 -13.49 -4.72
CA TYR A 125 -23.37 -12.73 -4.76
C TYR A 125 -22.19 -13.68 -4.98
N VAL A 126 -21.34 -13.34 -5.95
CA VAL A 126 -20.10 -14.04 -6.24
C VAL A 126 -18.97 -13.09 -5.90
N TYR A 127 -18.16 -13.46 -4.91
CA TYR A 127 -16.92 -12.76 -4.61
C TYR A 127 -15.91 -13.01 -5.73
N THR A 128 -15.46 -11.94 -6.38
CA THR A 128 -14.52 -12.01 -7.50
C THR A 128 -13.28 -11.19 -7.19
N CYS A 129 -12.38 -11.76 -6.40
CA CYS A 129 -11.02 -11.26 -6.29
C CYS A 129 -10.08 -12.14 -7.10
N ALA A 130 -9.72 -11.66 -8.28
CA ALA A 130 -8.83 -12.38 -9.18
C ALA A 130 -7.81 -11.42 -9.77
N ALA A 131 -6.54 -11.80 -9.65
CA ALA A 131 -5.43 -11.14 -10.28
C ALA A 131 -5.62 -11.31 -11.79
N THR A 132 -5.95 -10.23 -12.50
CA THR A 132 -5.77 -10.23 -13.95
C THR A 132 -4.27 -10.17 -14.17
N ALA A 133 -3.70 -11.20 -14.82
CA ALA A 133 -2.26 -11.43 -14.91
C ALA A 133 -1.46 -10.13 -15.16
N GLY A 134 -0.66 -9.72 -14.17
CA GLY A 134 0.31 -8.64 -14.28
C GLY A 134 -0.19 -7.22 -14.03
N THR A 135 -1.50 -6.98 -13.86
CA THR A 135 -1.98 -5.63 -13.49
C THR A 135 -3.35 -5.71 -12.82
N VAL A 136 -3.40 -5.46 -11.50
CA VAL A 136 -4.68 -5.29 -10.81
C VAL A 136 -5.17 -3.87 -11.09
N THR A 137 -5.93 -3.69 -12.16
CA THR A 137 -6.65 -2.44 -12.38
C THR A 137 -7.89 -2.41 -11.49
N TYR A 138 -7.75 -1.77 -10.32
CA TYR A 138 -8.91 -1.43 -9.49
C TYR A 138 -9.69 -0.33 -10.21
N SER A 139 -10.76 -0.69 -10.91
CA SER A 139 -11.61 0.32 -11.54
C SER A 139 -12.40 1.16 -10.53
N THR A 140 -12.37 0.83 -9.23
CA THR A 140 -12.94 1.64 -8.15
C THR A 140 -12.59 1.03 -6.76
N PRO A 141 -12.46 1.84 -5.68
CA PRO A 141 -12.33 1.35 -4.30
C PRO A 141 -13.59 0.65 -3.75
N THR A 142 -14.59 0.38 -4.59
CA THR A 142 -15.85 -0.27 -4.22
C THR A 142 -15.72 -1.80 -4.21
N GLY A 143 -14.98 -2.33 -3.23
CA GLY A 143 -15.26 -3.65 -2.64
C GLY A 143 -15.22 -4.89 -3.55
N GLY A 144 -14.35 -4.94 -4.56
CA GLY A 144 -14.16 -6.15 -5.39
C GLY A 144 -13.32 -7.25 -4.71
N CYS A 145 -12.41 -6.84 -3.83
CA CYS A 145 -11.52 -7.71 -3.07
C CYS A 145 -11.54 -7.31 -1.59
N GLU A 146 -11.38 -8.29 -0.71
CA GLU A 146 -11.02 -8.01 0.68
C GLU A 146 -9.65 -7.36 0.70
N VAL A 147 -9.45 -6.38 1.57
CA VAL A 147 -8.15 -5.71 1.70
C VAL A 147 -7.05 -6.70 2.11
N GLY A 148 -7.39 -7.74 2.88
CA GLY A 148 -6.47 -8.80 3.25
C GLY A 148 -6.28 -9.91 2.22
N ASP A 149 -7.03 -9.95 1.11
CA ASP A 149 -6.94 -11.04 0.12
C ASP A 149 -5.78 -10.83 -0.85
N LEU A 150 -4.56 -11.06 -0.36
CA LEU A 150 -3.35 -10.84 -1.13
C LEU A 150 -3.21 -11.84 -2.30
N SER A 151 -3.59 -13.10 -2.12
CA SER A 151 -3.55 -14.07 -3.22
C SER A 151 -4.57 -13.80 -4.32
N GLY A 152 -5.75 -13.31 -3.98
CA GLY A 152 -6.72 -12.84 -4.96
C GLY A 152 -6.20 -11.65 -5.75
N LYS A 153 -5.48 -10.72 -5.10
CA LYS A 153 -4.88 -9.53 -5.74
C LYS A 153 -3.61 -9.83 -6.53
N LEU A 154 -2.65 -10.53 -5.94
CA LEU A 154 -1.28 -10.67 -6.42
C LEU A 154 -0.98 -12.03 -7.04
N GLY A 155 -1.94 -12.95 -6.98
CA GLY A 155 -1.79 -14.33 -7.41
C GLY A 155 -1.33 -15.25 -6.26
N LYS A 156 -1.62 -16.55 -6.44
CA LYS A 156 -1.17 -17.61 -5.53
C LYS A 156 0.30 -17.94 -5.78
N ILE A 157 0.96 -18.47 -4.76
CA ILE A 157 2.34 -18.96 -4.85
C ILE A 157 2.32 -20.36 -5.45
N THR A 158 3.04 -20.60 -6.54
CA THR A 158 3.30 -21.96 -7.02
C THR A 158 4.56 -22.49 -6.35
N LEU A 159 4.47 -23.61 -5.64
CA LEU A 159 5.59 -24.17 -4.90
C LEU A 159 6.54 -24.95 -5.83
N PRO A 160 7.87 -24.75 -5.70
CA PRO A 160 8.84 -25.66 -6.29
C PRO A 160 8.87 -27.00 -5.53
N ALA A 161 9.58 -27.98 -6.08
CA ALA A 161 9.73 -29.31 -5.45
C ALA A 161 10.36 -29.25 -4.04
N SER A 162 11.19 -28.24 -3.75
CA SER A 162 11.75 -28.02 -2.41
C SER A 162 10.72 -27.55 -1.39
N LYS A 163 9.53 -27.11 -1.82
CA LYS A 163 8.48 -26.48 -1.00
C LYS A 163 8.95 -25.20 -0.29
N VAL A 164 10.06 -24.62 -0.74
CA VAL A 164 10.54 -23.32 -0.28
C VAL A 164 10.08 -22.27 -1.28
N ALA A 165 9.22 -21.36 -0.85
CA ALA A 165 8.74 -20.26 -1.68
C ALA A 165 9.43 -18.97 -1.28
N ALA A 166 9.94 -18.23 -2.25
CA ALA A 166 10.42 -16.88 -2.04
C ALA A 166 9.86 -15.97 -3.13
N SER A 167 9.50 -14.76 -2.76
CA SER A 167 9.12 -13.72 -3.72
C SER A 167 10.34 -13.37 -4.58
N SER A 168 10.26 -13.56 -5.89
CA SER A 168 11.34 -13.18 -6.83
C SER A 168 11.40 -11.67 -7.07
N GLN A 169 10.35 -10.96 -6.69
CA GLN A 169 10.20 -9.51 -6.84
C GLN A 169 9.40 -8.95 -5.66
N VAL A 170 9.36 -7.62 -5.57
CA VAL A 170 8.46 -6.92 -4.66
C VAL A 170 7.09 -6.80 -5.30
N TYR A 171 6.04 -7.17 -4.58
CA TYR A 171 4.67 -7.01 -5.05
C TYR A 171 4.10 -5.69 -4.54
N THR A 172 3.55 -4.87 -5.43
CA THR A 172 2.85 -3.63 -5.08
C THR A 172 1.34 -3.85 -5.08
N ASP A 173 0.68 -3.30 -4.07
CA ASP A 173 -0.77 -3.37 -3.87
C ASP A 173 -1.32 -1.99 -3.52
N TYR A 174 -2.17 -1.50 -4.41
CA TYR A 174 -2.81 -0.19 -4.31
C TYR A 174 -4.09 -0.18 -3.44
N VAL A 175 -4.41 -1.29 -2.79
CA VAL A 175 -5.45 -1.37 -1.77
C VAL A 175 -4.83 -1.95 -0.49
N PRO A 176 -3.95 -1.17 0.19
CA PRO A 176 -3.21 -1.63 1.34
C PRO A 176 -4.08 -1.80 2.59
N PRO A 177 -3.64 -2.60 3.57
CA PRO A 177 -4.18 -2.56 4.91
C PRO A 177 -4.16 -1.16 5.50
N TYR A 178 -5.19 -0.80 6.27
CA TYR A 178 -5.23 0.50 6.91
C TYR A 178 -4.33 0.47 8.14
N ASN A 179 -3.29 1.28 8.14
CA ASN A 179 -2.29 1.28 9.21
C ASN A 179 -2.92 1.54 10.59
N TYR A 180 -3.90 2.42 10.68
CA TYR A 180 -4.60 2.71 11.93
C TYR A 180 -5.42 1.52 12.49
N ASN A 181 -5.66 0.48 11.69
CA ASN A 181 -6.31 -0.77 12.11
C ASN A 181 -5.32 -1.83 12.60
N TYR A 182 -4.00 -1.59 12.53
CA TYR A 182 -3.01 -2.54 13.03
C TYR A 182 -3.18 -2.82 14.53
N GLY A 183 -3.24 -4.10 14.90
CA GLY A 183 -3.33 -4.55 16.29
C GLY A 183 -4.62 -4.18 17.02
N GLN A 184 -5.62 -3.62 16.32
CA GLN A 184 -6.90 -3.26 16.92
C GLN A 184 -7.74 -4.52 17.17
N SER A 185 -8.50 -4.52 18.27
CA SER A 185 -9.42 -5.62 18.59
C SER A 185 -10.52 -5.76 17.54
N THR A 186 -10.91 -7.00 17.23
CA THR A 186 -12.01 -7.30 16.30
C THR A 186 -13.37 -7.01 16.93
N THR A 187 -13.85 -5.77 16.83
CA THR A 187 -15.27 -5.47 17.12
C THR A 187 -15.88 -4.69 15.96
N GLY A 188 -16.78 -5.34 15.23
CA GLY A 188 -17.53 -4.74 14.11
C GLY A 188 -16.71 -4.54 12.83
N VAL A 189 -17.21 -3.67 11.94
CA VAL A 189 -16.64 -3.29 10.62
C VAL A 189 -15.22 -2.74 10.68
N THR A 190 -14.77 -2.25 11.83
CA THR A 190 -13.40 -1.80 12.10
C THR A 190 -12.54 -2.95 12.64
N SER A 191 -12.66 -4.14 12.05
CA SER A 191 -11.83 -5.28 12.45
C SER A 191 -10.37 -4.91 12.23
N GLY A 192 -9.52 -5.03 13.25
CA GLY A 192 -8.09 -4.84 13.07
C GLY A 192 -7.46 -5.89 12.18
N TRP A 193 -6.15 -5.75 11.94
CA TRP A 193 -5.32 -6.78 11.33
C TRP A 193 -4.04 -6.96 12.14
N ALA A 194 -3.53 -8.19 12.16
CA ALA A 194 -2.38 -8.49 13.01
C ALA A 194 -1.52 -9.68 12.55
N SER A 195 -1.95 -10.48 11.58
CA SER A 195 -1.17 -11.63 11.12
C SER A 195 -1.28 -11.88 9.62
N ILE A 196 -0.34 -12.65 9.09
CA ILE A 196 -0.40 -13.29 7.78
C ILE A 196 -0.68 -14.79 7.97
N VAL A 197 -1.49 -15.38 7.09
CA VAL A 197 -1.76 -16.82 7.06
C VAL A 197 -1.58 -17.35 5.65
N PHE A 198 -0.95 -18.51 5.54
CA PHE A 198 -0.80 -19.28 4.31
C PHE A 198 -1.75 -20.47 4.34
N HIS A 199 -2.37 -20.75 3.20
CA HIS A 199 -3.36 -21.79 3.00
C HIS A 199 -2.96 -22.75 1.89
N CYS A 200 -3.21 -24.02 2.10
CA CYS A 200 -3.18 -25.05 1.06
C CYS A 200 -4.13 -24.67 -0.09
N GLY A 201 -3.78 -25.06 -1.32
CA GLY A 201 -4.63 -24.87 -2.50
C GLY A 201 -5.84 -25.81 -2.60
N ASP A 202 -6.14 -26.55 -1.53
CA ASP A 202 -7.29 -27.45 -1.45
C ASP A 202 -8.62 -26.67 -1.36
N ALA A 203 -9.74 -27.37 -1.52
CA ALA A 203 -11.06 -26.75 -1.42
C ALA A 203 -11.39 -26.27 0.01
N ALA A 204 -10.73 -26.83 1.03
CA ALA A 204 -10.93 -26.46 2.42
C ALA A 204 -10.24 -25.12 2.78
N GLY A 205 -9.20 -24.75 2.04
CA GLY A 205 -8.29 -23.66 2.39
C GLY A 205 -7.56 -23.95 3.70
N THR A 206 -7.02 -25.17 3.85
CA THR A 206 -6.34 -25.61 5.08
C THR A 206 -5.22 -24.64 5.45
N ARG A 207 -5.20 -24.12 6.70
CA ARG A 207 -4.14 -23.22 7.18
C ARG A 207 -2.85 -24.02 7.42
N ILE A 208 -1.77 -23.64 6.77
CA ILE A 208 -0.50 -24.39 6.77
C ILE A 208 0.67 -23.62 7.40
N ALA A 209 0.60 -22.29 7.45
CA ALA A 209 1.59 -21.47 8.15
C ALA A 209 0.98 -20.11 8.53
N CYS A 210 1.55 -19.46 9.53
CA CYS A 210 1.14 -18.11 9.93
C CYS A 210 2.27 -17.35 10.63
N GLY A 211 2.18 -16.02 10.60
CA GLY A 211 3.13 -15.10 11.23
C GLY A 211 2.40 -13.89 11.82
N ASN A 212 2.74 -13.49 13.05
CA ASN A 212 2.21 -12.27 13.66
C ASN A 212 3.03 -11.08 13.16
N PHE A 213 2.37 -10.04 12.69
CA PHE A 213 3.06 -8.82 12.30
C PHE A 213 3.56 -8.08 13.54
N ALA A 214 4.83 -7.71 13.52
CA ALA A 214 5.46 -6.78 14.44
C ALA A 214 5.85 -5.51 13.67
N LEU A 215 5.55 -4.35 14.26
CA LEU A 215 6.03 -3.07 13.75
C LEU A 215 7.57 -3.03 13.86
N THR A 216 8.24 -2.59 12.80
CA THR A 216 9.70 -2.45 12.72
C THR A 216 10.08 -1.09 12.11
N THR A 217 11.37 -0.76 12.14
CA THR A 217 11.94 0.42 11.46
C THR A 217 12.53 0.04 10.11
N GLN A 218 12.63 1.00 9.17
CA GLN A 218 13.23 0.81 7.84
C GLN A 218 14.65 0.22 7.92
N SER A 219 15.51 0.79 8.78
CA SER A 219 16.89 0.34 9.02
C SER A 219 17.03 -0.68 10.14
N GLY A 220 15.90 -1.12 10.71
CA GLY A 220 15.91 -2.04 11.83
C GLY A 220 16.20 -3.44 11.33
N THR A 221 17.15 -4.11 11.98
CA THR A 221 17.22 -5.57 12.01
C THR A 221 15.91 -6.08 12.62
N ALA A 222 14.85 -6.13 11.81
CA ALA A 222 13.62 -6.80 12.20
C ALA A 222 13.98 -8.26 12.53
N SER A 223 13.23 -8.86 13.46
CA SER A 223 13.34 -10.28 13.85
C SER A 223 13.40 -11.27 12.66
N CYS A 224 12.95 -10.83 11.48
CA CYS A 224 12.92 -11.57 10.22
C CYS A 224 14.27 -11.84 9.54
N GLY A 225 15.32 -12.03 10.33
CA GLY A 225 16.50 -12.84 10.00
C GLY A 225 17.46 -12.38 8.89
N ASN A 226 17.03 -11.61 7.89
CA ASN A 226 17.85 -11.11 6.76
C ASN A 226 17.09 -10.10 5.87
N PHE A 227 15.94 -9.56 6.31
CA PHE A 227 15.23 -8.55 5.52
C PHE A 227 15.99 -7.22 5.56
N ASP A 228 16.54 -6.82 4.42
CA ASP A 228 17.15 -5.51 4.20
C ASP A 228 16.16 -4.62 3.41
N ALA A 229 15.50 -3.69 4.10
CA ALA A 229 14.57 -2.77 3.46
C ALA A 229 15.28 -1.84 2.46
N ASP A 230 16.59 -1.59 2.62
CA ASP A 230 17.36 -0.73 1.72
C ASP A 230 17.60 -1.43 0.37
N ALA A 231 17.86 -2.74 0.38
CA ALA A 231 17.90 -3.56 -0.84
C ALA A 231 16.56 -3.56 -1.59
N TRP A 232 15.46 -3.34 -0.87
CA TRP A 232 14.10 -3.31 -1.39
C TRP A 232 13.75 -1.97 -2.07
N VAL A 233 14.20 -0.85 -1.51
CA VAL A 233 14.02 0.49 -2.09
C VAL A 233 14.90 0.68 -3.32
N GLN A 234 16.10 0.10 -3.35
CA GLN A 234 17.04 0.29 -4.47
C GLN A 234 16.81 -0.64 -5.66
N ASN A 235 16.05 -1.73 -5.50
CA ASN A 235 15.69 -2.60 -6.63
C ASN A 235 14.47 -2.09 -7.41
N GLU A 236 13.90 -0.94 -7.03
CA GLU A 236 13.13 -0.10 -7.95
C GLU A 236 14.08 0.65 -8.89
N SER A 237 14.95 -0.10 -9.57
CA SER A 237 15.62 0.43 -10.73
C SER A 237 14.51 0.88 -11.68
N CYS A 238 14.35 2.19 -11.83
CA CYS A 238 13.68 2.80 -12.96
C CYS A 238 14.44 2.31 -14.20
N ASP A 239 14.17 1.09 -14.64
CA ASP A 239 14.78 0.56 -15.83
C ASP A 239 14.24 1.44 -16.95
N ASN A 240 15.12 2.21 -17.58
CA ASN A 240 14.77 3.33 -18.48
C ASN A 240 14.03 2.89 -19.76
N ASN A 241 13.57 1.64 -19.80
CA ASN A 241 12.88 0.98 -20.90
C ASN A 241 11.38 0.77 -20.64
N ASP A 242 10.86 1.12 -19.47
CA ASP A 242 9.41 1.18 -19.27
C ASP A 242 8.94 2.61 -19.57
N ASP A 243 8.34 2.79 -20.75
CA ASP A 243 7.97 4.08 -21.35
C ASP A 243 6.86 4.84 -20.61
N ASN A 244 6.45 4.34 -19.44
CA ASN A 244 5.59 5.04 -18.51
C ASN A 244 6.48 5.64 -17.44
N ALA A 245 6.65 6.97 -17.50
CA ALA A 245 7.37 7.73 -16.50
C ALA A 245 6.67 7.61 -15.13
N ASP A 246 6.94 6.52 -14.42
CA ASP A 246 6.57 6.34 -13.03
C ASP A 246 7.54 7.21 -12.22
N LEU A 247 7.17 8.49 -12.10
CA LEU A 247 7.69 9.33 -11.04
C LEU A 247 7.38 8.63 -9.73
N SER A 248 8.40 8.40 -8.90
CA SER A 248 8.16 8.04 -7.50
C SER A 248 7.18 9.04 -6.91
N GLU A 249 6.36 8.65 -5.94
CA GLU A 249 5.40 9.58 -5.31
C GLU A 249 6.08 10.86 -4.83
N ALA A 250 7.29 10.74 -4.25
CA ALA A 250 8.14 11.88 -3.93
C ALA A 250 8.55 12.73 -5.15
N GLY A 251 8.79 12.10 -6.30
CA GLY A 251 9.04 12.77 -7.57
C GLY A 251 7.78 13.45 -8.15
N PHE A 252 6.61 12.84 -8.01
CA PHE A 252 5.33 13.44 -8.39
C PHE A 252 4.98 14.62 -7.49
N ASP A 253 5.14 14.48 -6.18
CA ASP A 253 4.96 15.56 -5.21
C ASP A 253 5.94 16.69 -5.44
N ALA A 254 7.21 16.38 -5.73
CA ALA A 254 8.20 17.38 -6.12
C ALA A 254 7.81 18.08 -7.43
N LEU A 255 7.31 17.34 -8.44
CA LEU A 255 6.84 17.90 -9.70
C LEU A 255 5.64 18.82 -9.47
N VAL A 256 4.63 18.37 -8.73
CA VAL A 256 3.43 19.15 -8.38
C VAL A 256 3.83 20.38 -7.59
N ALA A 257 4.74 20.26 -6.62
CA ALA A 257 5.27 21.40 -5.88
C ALA A 257 5.95 22.41 -6.81
N VAL A 258 6.81 21.96 -7.74
CA VAL A 258 7.47 22.84 -8.71
C VAL A 258 6.46 23.51 -9.64
N VAL A 259 5.45 22.79 -10.11
CA VAL A 259 4.40 23.33 -10.99
C VAL A 259 3.54 24.36 -10.24
N VAL A 260 3.04 24.02 -9.05
CA VAL A 260 2.19 24.90 -8.24
C VAL A 260 2.96 26.14 -7.80
N VAL A 261 4.16 25.97 -7.22
CA VAL A 261 5.01 27.10 -6.80
C VAL A 261 5.42 27.95 -8.00
N GLY A 262 5.77 27.32 -9.12
CA GLY A 262 6.09 27.99 -10.37
C GLY A 262 4.96 28.88 -10.86
N TRP A 263 3.73 28.37 -10.90
CA TRP A 263 2.56 29.15 -11.30
C TRP A 263 2.23 30.28 -10.32
N VAL A 264 2.37 30.05 -9.02
CA VAL A 264 2.19 31.09 -8.00
C VAL A 264 3.22 32.21 -8.19
N LEU A 265 4.50 31.88 -8.45
CA LEU A 265 5.53 32.87 -8.73
C LEU A 265 5.23 33.68 -10.01
N VAL A 266 4.80 33.02 -11.08
CA VAL A 266 4.39 33.69 -12.33
C VAL A 266 3.24 34.65 -12.07
N ALA A 267 2.21 34.24 -11.32
CA ALA A 267 1.08 35.09 -10.98
C ALA A 267 1.51 36.31 -10.13
N VAL A 268 2.38 36.11 -9.14
CA VAL A 268 2.92 37.20 -8.30
C VAL A 268 3.74 38.18 -9.14
N LEU A 269 4.60 37.69 -10.03
CA LEU A 269 5.39 38.53 -10.93
C LEU A 269 4.51 39.30 -11.92
N PHE A 270 3.43 38.68 -12.42
CA PHE A 270 2.45 39.33 -13.29
C PHE A 270 1.74 40.48 -12.57
N VAL A 271 1.22 40.23 -11.37
CA VAL A 271 0.60 41.27 -10.52
C VAL A 271 1.60 42.39 -10.24
N TYR A 272 2.84 42.06 -9.87
CA TYR A 272 3.89 43.04 -9.66
C TYR A 272 4.15 43.89 -10.93
N ALA A 273 4.24 43.26 -12.10
CA ALA A 273 4.43 43.98 -13.36
C ALA A 273 3.26 44.92 -13.68
N CYS A 274 2.02 44.52 -13.40
CA CYS A 274 0.82 45.34 -13.63
C CYS A 274 0.73 46.55 -12.68
N PHE A 275 1.13 46.41 -11.41
CA PHE A 275 0.97 47.48 -10.41
C PHE A 275 2.25 48.31 -10.16
N CYS A 276 3.43 47.77 -10.44
CA CYS A 276 4.70 48.43 -10.17
C CYS A 276 5.42 48.98 -11.41
N ARG A 277 5.02 48.60 -12.63
CA ARG A 277 5.29 49.47 -13.77
C ARG A 277 4.35 50.66 -13.67
N GLY A 278 4.83 51.74 -13.05
CA GLY A 278 4.23 53.05 -13.25
C GLY A 278 4.02 53.31 -14.74
N PRO A 279 3.02 54.13 -15.12
CA PRO A 279 2.77 54.45 -16.52
C PRO A 279 4.12 54.77 -17.15
N LEU A 280 4.50 54.01 -18.19
CA LEU A 280 5.69 54.29 -18.97
C LEU A 280 5.60 55.78 -19.28
N SER A 281 6.51 56.56 -18.70
CA SER A 281 6.53 58.01 -18.84
C SER A 281 6.94 58.30 -20.28
N GLY A 282 6.01 58.06 -21.20
CA GLY A 282 6.11 58.36 -22.60
C GLY A 282 5.78 59.84 -22.75
N ASP A 283 6.85 60.62 -22.87
CA ASP A 283 6.97 61.77 -23.75
C ASP A 283 5.73 62.67 -23.80
N ALA A 284 5.68 63.62 -22.87
CA ALA A 284 5.06 64.90 -23.16
C ALA A 284 5.76 65.49 -24.39
N LYS A 285 5.19 65.29 -25.59
CA LYS A 285 5.60 66.02 -26.79
C LYS A 285 5.53 67.51 -26.47
N PRO A 286 6.62 68.28 -26.57
CA PRO A 286 6.55 69.72 -26.38
C PRO A 286 5.62 70.29 -27.46
N MET A 287 4.50 70.89 -27.04
CA MET A 287 3.64 71.65 -27.94
C MET A 287 4.44 72.88 -28.42
N MET A 288 4.85 72.89 -29.68
CA MET A 288 5.42 74.08 -30.31
C MET A 288 4.33 75.15 -30.37
N ASN A 289 4.56 76.22 -29.62
CA ASN A 289 3.78 77.45 -29.63
C ASN A 289 4.16 78.26 -30.88
N SER A 290 3.33 78.22 -31.92
CA SER A 290 3.47 79.10 -33.09
C SER A 290 2.73 80.41 -32.84
N ASN A 291 3.42 81.39 -32.26
CA ASN A 291 3.04 82.79 -32.39
C ASN A 291 3.70 83.34 -33.66
N SER A 292 2.89 83.61 -34.68
CA SER A 292 3.26 84.46 -35.82
C SER A 292 2.28 85.63 -35.85
N ALA A 293 2.86 86.83 -35.88
CA ALA A 293 2.23 88.12 -36.08
C ALA A 293 1.66 88.29 -37.49
#